data_AF-A0AAD4VXN1-F1
#
_entry.id   AF-A0AAD4VXN1-F1
#
_cell.length_a   1.000
_cell.length_b   1.000
_cell.length_c   1.000
_cell.angle_alpha   90.00
_cell.angle_beta   90.00
_cell.angle_gamma   90.00
#
_symmetry.space_group_name_H-M   'P 1'
#
loop_
_entity.id
_entity.type
_entity.pdbx_description
1 polymer ?
#
loop_
_entity_poly.entity_id
_entity_poly.type
_entity_poly.pdbx_seq_one_letter_code
_entity_poly.pdbx_strand_id
1 'polypeptide(L)'
;MLVCGSDLLHSFGIPGIWIAEQVRGICRDYGLVCIRREGQDVDKIISNDEILKENRGNIRIVDELVPNQISSTRIRDCISRGLSIKYLTADEVIDYIREHQLIYRYRYRSSLTCAKTVDDLFFAKVPEPSAVVDGLKKVEFNDVVLNVEDVITQFGCAWLMSM
;
A
#
# COMPACT_ATOMS: atom_id res chain seq x y z
N MET A 1 1.91 17.29 16.06
CA MET A 1 1.86 15.82 16.09
C MET A 1 2.10 15.28 14.69
N LEU A 2 3.11 14.42 14.53
CA LEU A 2 3.49 13.77 13.26
C LEU A 2 2.79 12.40 13.15
N VAL A 3 2.16 12.10 12.01
CA VAL A 3 1.57 10.78 11.74
C VAL A 3 2.51 10.00 10.83
N CYS A 4 2.83 8.76 11.20
CA CYS A 4 3.70 7.91 10.40
C CYS A 4 3.40 6.41 10.60
N GLY A 5 3.97 5.57 9.74
CA GLY A 5 4.00 4.13 9.94
C GLY A 5 5.16 3.68 10.84
N SER A 6 5.11 2.44 11.30
CA SER A 6 6.19 1.78 12.07
C SER A 6 7.53 1.78 11.34
N ASP A 7 7.52 1.76 10.01
CA ASP A 7 8.73 1.82 9.17
C ASP A 7 9.53 3.10 9.40
N LEU A 8 8.86 4.26 9.51
CA LEU A 8 9.51 5.55 9.75
C LEU A 8 10.05 5.62 11.18
N LEU A 9 9.26 5.16 12.16
CA LEU A 9 9.67 5.16 13.56
C LEU A 9 10.93 4.30 13.76
N HIS A 10 11.00 3.13 13.12
CA HIS A 10 12.19 2.29 13.13
C HIS A 10 13.42 3.02 12.55
N SER A 11 13.23 3.81 11.49
CA SER A 11 14.32 4.52 10.84
C SER A 11 15.03 5.55 11.73
N PHE A 12 14.36 6.06 12.78
CA PHE A 12 14.97 7.00 13.73
C PHE A 12 16.15 6.40 14.50
N GLY A 13 16.11 5.09 14.76
CA GLY A 13 17.19 4.37 15.44
C GLY A 13 18.34 3.96 14.52
N ILE A 14 18.28 4.23 13.21
CA ILE A 14 19.33 3.85 12.25
C ILE A 14 20.39 4.98 12.20
N PRO A 15 21.65 4.71 12.58
CA PRO A 15 22.69 5.73 12.60
C PRO A 15 22.94 6.35 11.21
N GLY A 16 23.05 7.67 11.17
CA GLY A 16 23.38 8.41 9.94
C GLY A 16 22.20 8.71 9.01
N ILE A 17 20.99 8.23 9.30
CA ILE A 17 19.79 8.63 8.55
C ILE A 17 19.22 9.95 9.06
N TRP A 18 19.20 10.12 10.38
CA TRP A 18 18.60 11.29 11.03
C TRP A 18 19.59 12.05 11.89
N ILE A 19 19.38 13.36 12.00
CA ILE A 19 20.06 14.19 12.98
C ILE A 19 19.37 13.97 14.32
N ALA A 20 20.08 13.41 15.30
CA ALA A 20 19.52 13.00 16.60
C ALA A 20 18.75 14.13 17.30
N GLU A 21 19.26 15.37 17.27
CA GLU A 21 18.59 16.51 17.90
C GLU A 21 17.26 16.86 17.22
N GLN A 22 17.14 16.65 15.91
CA GLN A 22 15.87 16.84 15.21
C GLN A 22 14.85 15.77 15.59
N VAL A 23 15.28 14.50 15.69
CA VAL A 23 14.41 13.41 16.16
C VAL A 23 13.92 13.71 17.57
N ARG A 24 14.81 14.16 18.46
CA ARG A 24 14.47 14.57 19.82
C ARG A 24 13.45 15.72 19.82
N GLY A 25 13.66 16.77 19.03
CA GLY A 25 12.70 17.88 18.89
C GLY A 25 11.33 17.43 18.39
N ILE A 26 11.29 16.56 17.37
CA ILE A 26 10.03 15.99 16.86
C ILE A 26 9.30 15.22 17.97
N CYS A 27 10.00 14.34 18.68
CA CYS A 27 9.41 13.49 19.72
C CYS A 27 8.99 14.27 20.97
N ARG A 28 9.79 15.26 21.40
CA ARG A 28 9.54 16.07 22.60
C ARG A 28 8.49 17.15 22.37
N ASP A 29 8.65 17.95 21.32
CA ASP A 29 7.90 19.21 21.16
C ASP A 29 6.58 19.02 20.38
N TYR A 30 6.51 18.02 19.49
CA TYR A 30 5.34 17.82 18.60
C TYR A 30 4.58 16.51 18.84
N GLY A 31 5.29 15.45 19.21
CA GLY A 31 4.74 14.11 19.43
C GLY A 31 4.48 13.33 18.14
N LEU A 32 4.34 12.00 18.28
CA LEU A 32 4.12 11.06 17.19
C LEU A 32 2.83 10.26 17.35
N VAL A 33 2.18 9.97 16.23
CA VAL A 33 1.18 8.92 16.08
C VAL A 33 1.75 7.90 15.09
N CYS A 34 2.10 6.72 15.60
CA CYS A 34 2.66 5.62 14.82
C CYS A 34 1.60 4.56 14.55
N ILE A 35 1.31 4.31 13.27
CA ILE A 35 0.44 3.22 12.82
C ILE A 35 1.28 1.95 12.69
N ARG A 36 0.93 0.91 13.45
CA ARG A 36 1.63 -0.38 13.43
C ARG A 36 1.29 -1.14 12.15
N ARG A 37 2.32 -1.54 11.40
CA ARG A 37 2.21 -2.47 10.27
C ARG A 37 2.63 -3.88 10.69
N GLU A 38 2.15 -4.89 9.95
CA GLU A 38 2.48 -6.28 10.22
C GLU A 38 3.98 -6.56 10.25
N GLY A 39 4.42 -7.38 11.20
CA GLY A 39 5.81 -7.83 11.32
C GLY A 39 6.75 -6.87 12.04
N GLN A 40 6.28 -5.73 12.56
CA GLN A 40 7.10 -4.78 13.33
C GLN A 40 6.67 -4.69 14.80
N ASP A 41 7.61 -4.98 15.70
CA ASP A 41 7.43 -4.79 17.15
C ASP A 41 7.80 -3.36 17.54
N VAL A 42 6.81 -2.47 17.47
CA VAL A 42 6.95 -1.04 17.76
C VAL A 42 7.41 -0.79 19.20
N ASP A 43 6.95 -1.59 20.16
CA ASP A 43 7.31 -1.41 21.56
C ASP A 43 8.77 -1.79 21.81
N LYS A 44 9.28 -2.82 21.13
CA LYS A 44 10.70 -3.15 21.11
C LYS A 44 11.54 -2.07 20.42
N ILE A 45 11.06 -1.50 19.31
CA ILE A 45 11.73 -0.39 18.62
C ILE A 45 11.91 0.81 19.57
N ILE A 46 10.84 1.21 20.26
CA ILE A 46 10.89 2.34 21.18
C ILE A 46 11.78 2.03 22.39
N SER A 47 11.76 0.80 22.90
CA SER A 47 12.57 0.42 24.06
C SER A 47 14.08 0.37 23.78
N ASN A 48 14.47 0.13 22.52
CA ASN A 48 15.85 0.02 22.09
C ASN A 48 16.51 1.37 21.75
N ASP A 49 15.72 2.42 21.53
CA ASP A 49 16.21 3.76 21.20
C ASP A 49 16.06 4.71 22.39
N GLU A 50 17.14 5.36 22.80
CA GLU A 50 17.15 6.23 23.99
C GLU A 50 16.20 7.43 23.83
N ILE A 51 16.18 8.06 22.66
CA ILE A 51 15.35 9.25 22.39
C ILE A 51 13.87 8.86 22.39
N LEU A 52 13.52 7.77 21.73
CA LEU A 52 12.13 7.30 21.68
C LEU A 52 11.64 6.85 23.06
N LYS A 53 12.49 6.16 23.81
CA LYS A 53 12.19 5.69 25.17
C LYS A 53 11.93 6.85 26.13
N GLU A 54 12.79 7.87 26.12
CA GLU A 54 12.62 9.08 26.94
C GLU A 54 11.31 9.81 26.64
N ASN A 55 10.89 9.80 25.36
CA ASN A 55 9.71 10.52 24.89
C ASN A 55 8.49 9.60 24.71
N ARG A 56 8.48 8.39 25.30
CA ARG A 56 7.40 7.38 25.12
C ARG A 56 6.00 7.92 25.39
N GLY A 57 5.87 8.83 26.36
CA GLY A 57 4.59 9.46 26.72
C GLY A 57 3.99 10.33 25.62
N ASN A 58 4.80 10.79 24.66
CA ASN A 58 4.38 11.61 23.53
C ASN A 58 4.27 10.80 22.21
N ILE A 59 4.45 9.48 22.28
CA ILE A 59 4.33 8.56 21.15
C ILE A 59 3.06 7.72 21.34
N ARG A 60 2.06 7.94 20.49
CA ARG A 60 0.82 7.15 20.43
C ARG A 60 0.96 6.06 19.38
N ILE A 61 0.74 4.82 19.78
CA ILE A 61 0.73 3.68 18.85
C ILE A 61 -0.72 3.37 18.52
N VAL A 62 -1.01 3.18 17.23
CA VAL A 62 -2.33 2.82 16.71
C VAL A 62 -2.18 1.53 15.93
N ASP A 63 -2.98 0.53 16.29
CA ASP A 63 -2.97 -0.75 15.58
C ASP A 63 -3.90 -0.69 14.37
N GLU A 64 -3.41 -1.18 13.23
CA GLU A 64 -4.21 -1.33 12.02
C GLU A 64 -5.04 -2.61 12.11
N LEU A 65 -6.36 -2.48 12.32
CA LEU A 65 -7.27 -3.62 12.47
C LEU A 65 -7.45 -4.42 11.17
N VAL A 66 -7.43 -3.73 10.03
CA VAL A 66 -7.54 -4.31 8.69
C VAL A 66 -6.26 -3.94 7.94
N PRO A 67 -5.30 -4.87 7.79
CA PRO A 67 -3.97 -4.54 7.28
C PRO A 67 -4.04 -4.08 5.83
N ASN A 68 -3.50 -2.89 5.55
CA ASN A 68 -3.36 -2.38 4.19
C ASN A 68 -1.93 -2.56 3.68
N GLN A 69 -1.71 -3.63 2.92
CA GLN A 69 -0.39 -3.99 2.40
C GLN A 69 -0.05 -3.36 1.04
N ILE A 70 -0.70 -2.23 0.72
CA ILE A 70 -0.37 -1.40 -0.44
C ILE A 70 0.86 -0.54 -0.11
N SER A 71 1.86 -0.53 -1.00
CA SER A 71 3.06 0.30 -0.87
C SER A 71 3.45 0.89 -2.22
N SER A 72 4.06 2.08 -2.23
CA SER A 72 4.48 2.73 -3.47
C SER A 72 5.45 1.86 -4.30
N THR A 73 6.27 1.03 -3.64
CA THR A 73 7.16 0.09 -4.34
C THR A 73 6.37 -0.96 -5.12
N ARG A 74 5.31 -1.53 -4.52
CA ARG A 74 4.43 -2.49 -5.21
C ARG A 74 3.68 -1.84 -6.36
N ILE A 75 3.17 -0.62 -6.16
CA ILE A 75 2.50 0.15 -7.22
C ILE A 75 3.45 0.38 -8.41
N ARG A 76 4.68 0.83 -8.14
CA ARG A 76 5.68 1.04 -9.19
C ARG A 76 6.06 -0.24 -9.92
N ASP A 77 6.19 -1.37 -9.20
CA ASP A 77 6.44 -2.68 -9.80
C ASP A 77 5.30 -3.09 -10.74
N CYS A 78 4.05 -2.99 -10.28
CA CYS A 78 2.86 -3.22 -11.10
C CYS A 78 2.86 -2.39 -12.39
N ILE A 79 3.08 -1.07 -12.28
CA ILE A 79 3.16 -0.18 -13.46
C ILE A 79 4.28 -0.62 -14.41
N SER A 80 5.47 -0.93 -13.87
CA SER A 80 6.63 -1.33 -14.68
C SER A 80 6.41 -2.65 -15.44
N ARG A 81 5.52 -3.50 -14.95
CA ARG A 81 5.14 -4.80 -15.53
C ARG A 81 3.87 -4.73 -16.38
N GLY A 82 3.26 -3.55 -16.52
CA GLY A 82 1.99 -3.37 -17.24
C GLY A 82 0.77 -3.97 -16.55
N LEU A 83 0.83 -4.15 -15.22
CA LEU A 83 -0.28 -4.68 -14.42
C LEU A 83 -1.25 -3.55 -14.00
N SER A 84 -2.52 -3.92 -13.83
CA SER A 84 -3.55 -3.00 -13.32
C SER A 84 -3.27 -2.55 -11.89
N ILE A 85 -3.43 -1.25 -11.64
CA ILE A 85 -3.38 -0.64 -10.30
C ILE A 85 -4.75 -0.09 -9.87
N LYS A 86 -5.82 -0.45 -10.59
CA LYS A 86 -7.19 -0.06 -10.25
C LYS A 86 -7.55 -0.57 -8.84
N TYR A 87 -8.22 0.27 -8.07
CA TYR A 87 -8.57 0.04 -6.65
C TYR A 87 -7.38 0.02 -5.67
N LEU A 88 -6.13 0.12 -6.14
CA LEU A 88 -4.96 0.28 -5.26
C LEU A 88 -4.63 1.75 -4.99
N THR A 89 -5.16 2.66 -5.80
CA THR A 89 -5.07 4.11 -5.65
C THR A 89 -6.30 4.77 -6.27
N ALA A 90 -6.47 6.07 -6.09
CA ALA A 90 -7.59 6.82 -6.65
C ALA A 90 -7.48 6.92 -8.18
N ASP A 91 -8.62 6.91 -8.88
CA ASP A 91 -8.65 6.90 -10.36
C ASP A 91 -7.95 8.14 -10.94
N GLU A 92 -8.08 9.30 -10.28
CA GLU A 92 -7.41 10.55 -10.69
C GLU A 92 -5.88 10.45 -10.62
N VAL A 93 -5.36 9.66 -9.67
CA VAL A 93 -3.90 9.40 -9.56
C VAL A 93 -3.44 8.50 -10.70
N ILE A 94 -4.26 7.52 -11.09
CA ILE A 94 -3.97 6.64 -12.23
C ILE A 94 -3.93 7.47 -13.53
N ASP A 95 -4.90 8.35 -13.71
CA ASP A 95 -4.98 9.24 -14.86
C ASP A 95 -3.79 10.20 -14.91
N TYR A 96 -3.43 10.80 -13.77
CA TYR A 96 -2.27 11.68 -13.67
C TYR A 96 -0.95 10.97 -14.01
N ILE A 97 -0.74 9.75 -13.48
CA ILE A 97 0.43 8.92 -13.80
C ILE A 97 0.51 8.64 -15.30
N ARG A 98 -0.63 8.38 -15.95
CA ARG A 98 -0.72 8.10 -17.39
C ARG A 98 -0.40 9.34 -18.22
N GLU A 99 -1.03 10.47 -17.92
CA GLU A 99 -0.85 11.74 -18.65
C GLU A 99 0.61 12.22 -18.60
N HIS A 100 1.25 12.09 -17.42
CA HIS A 100 2.59 12.61 -17.17
C HIS A 100 3.69 11.55 -17.34
N GLN A 101 3.32 10.33 -17.72
CA GLN A 101 4.24 9.20 -17.92
C GLN A 101 5.18 8.95 -16.72
N LEU A 102 4.67 9.14 -15.51
CA LEU A 102 5.45 8.93 -14.28
C LEU A 102 5.63 7.43 -14.06
N ILE A 103 6.85 6.97 -13.79
CA ILE A 103 7.19 5.54 -13.53
C ILE A 103 7.32 4.68 -14.81
N TYR A 104 7.09 5.24 -16.00
CA TYR A 104 7.28 4.51 -17.26
C TYR A 104 8.77 4.31 -17.59
N ARG A 105 9.34 3.21 -17.10
CA ARG A 105 10.46 2.53 -17.77
C ARG A 105 9.92 1.32 -18.50
N TYR A 106 9.02 1.55 -19.44
CA TYR A 106 8.47 0.52 -20.32
C TYR A 106 9.59 0.02 -21.24
N ARG A 107 10.31 -1.04 -20.85
CA ARG A 107 11.10 -1.82 -21.83
C ARG A 107 10.12 -2.73 -22.57
N TYR A 108 9.38 -2.17 -23.52
CA TYR A 108 8.62 -3.00 -24.45
C TYR A 108 9.62 -3.80 -25.29
N ARG A 109 9.76 -5.10 -24.99
CA ARG A 109 10.41 -6.04 -25.89
C ARG A 109 9.37 -6.35 -26.97
N SER A 110 9.52 -5.67 -28.10
CA SER A 110 8.68 -5.83 -29.29
C SER A 110 8.78 -7.24 -29.85
N SER A 111 7.88 -8.14 -29.42
CA SER A 111 7.51 -9.32 -30.18
C SER A 111 6.22 -9.91 -29.63
N LEU A 112 5.10 -9.21 -29.85
CA LEU A 112 3.76 -9.80 -29.98
C LEU A 112 2.82 -8.69 -30.46
N THR A 113 2.27 -8.89 -31.63
CA THR A 113 1.24 -8.07 -32.27
C THR A 113 -0.08 -8.26 -31.53
N CYS A 114 -0.33 -7.46 -30.49
CA CYS A 114 -1.62 -7.34 -29.81
C CYS A 114 -1.58 -6.10 -28.91
N ALA A 115 -2.65 -5.30 -28.91
CA ALA A 115 -2.82 -3.98 -28.29
C ALA A 115 -2.10 -2.82 -29.00
N LYS A 116 -2.89 -1.96 -29.67
CA LYS A 116 -2.39 -0.75 -30.36
C LYS A 116 -2.65 0.53 -29.57
N THR A 117 -3.26 0.44 -28.40
CA THR A 117 -3.51 1.57 -27.51
C THR A 117 -3.39 1.14 -26.05
N VAL A 118 -2.89 2.04 -25.19
CA VAL A 118 -2.73 1.82 -23.73
C VAL A 118 -4.04 1.49 -23.01
N ASP A 119 -5.19 1.79 -23.62
CA ASP A 119 -6.52 1.41 -23.12
C ASP A 119 -6.77 -0.11 -23.18
N ASP A 120 -6.10 -0.84 -24.10
CA ASP A 120 -6.31 -2.27 -24.32
C ASP A 120 -5.72 -3.14 -23.20
N LEU A 121 -4.74 -2.66 -22.43
CA LEU A 121 -4.09 -3.44 -21.37
C LEU A 121 -4.79 -3.38 -20.00
N PHE A 122 -5.61 -2.35 -19.76
CA PHE A 122 -6.19 -2.09 -18.43
C PHE A 122 -7.70 -2.34 -18.36
N PHE A 123 -8.39 -2.43 -19.51
CA PHE A 123 -9.84 -2.67 -19.59
C PHE A 123 -10.19 -3.95 -20.36
N ALA A 124 -9.51 -5.08 -20.09
CA ALA A 124 -10.24 -6.34 -20.17
C ALA A 124 -11.38 -6.23 -19.14
N LYS A 125 -12.58 -5.86 -19.62
CA LYS A 125 -13.84 -5.80 -18.86
C LYS A 125 -13.84 -6.96 -17.87
N VAL A 126 -13.70 -6.69 -16.57
CA VAL A 126 -14.20 -7.64 -15.58
C VAL A 126 -15.70 -7.75 -15.88
N PRO A 127 -16.24 -8.93 -16.21
CA PRO A 127 -17.65 -9.06 -16.54
C PRO A 127 -18.50 -8.54 -15.38
N GLU A 128 -19.63 -7.92 -15.71
CA GLU A 128 -20.68 -7.55 -14.75
C GLU A 128 -20.93 -8.71 -13.74
N PRO A 129 -21.19 -8.44 -12.45
CA PRO A 129 -21.24 -9.46 -11.39
C PRO A 129 -22.21 -10.63 -11.68
N SER A 130 -23.26 -10.40 -12.49
CA SER A 130 -24.21 -11.43 -12.89
C SER A 130 -23.64 -12.49 -13.84
N ALA A 131 -22.47 -12.28 -14.43
CA ALA A 131 -21.81 -13.22 -15.33
C ALA A 131 -20.78 -14.13 -14.64
N VAL A 132 -20.53 -13.96 -13.34
CA VAL A 132 -19.54 -14.74 -12.56
C VAL A 132 -20.23 -15.69 -11.57
N VAL A 133 -21.33 -16.30 -12.01
CA VAL A 133 -22.03 -17.35 -11.25
C VAL A 133 -22.15 -18.61 -12.09
N ASP A 134 -21.01 -19.16 -12.49
CA ASP A 134 -20.83 -20.61 -12.50
C ASP A 134 -19.34 -20.96 -12.68
N GLY A 135 -18.68 -21.32 -11.58
CA GLY A 135 -17.45 -22.12 -11.64
C GLY A 135 -16.14 -21.46 -11.22
N LEU A 136 -16.05 -20.14 -11.07
CA LEU A 136 -14.83 -19.50 -10.55
C LEU A 136 -14.79 -19.56 -9.01
N LYS A 137 -14.06 -20.54 -8.48
CA LYS A 137 -13.86 -20.70 -7.02
C LYS A 137 -12.62 -19.97 -6.49
N LYS A 138 -11.67 -19.62 -7.37
CA LYS A 138 -10.35 -19.08 -7.01
C LYS A 138 -9.87 -18.07 -8.05
N VAL A 139 -9.22 -17.00 -7.61
CA VAL A 139 -8.53 -16.03 -8.48
C VAL A 139 -7.06 -15.97 -8.05
N GLU A 140 -6.16 -16.16 -9.01
CA GLU A 140 -4.71 -16.12 -8.79
C GLU A 140 -4.15 -14.74 -9.14
N PHE A 141 -3.47 -14.12 -8.19
CA PHE A 141 -2.68 -12.91 -8.40
C PHE A 141 -1.27 -13.11 -7.83
N ASN A 142 -0.26 -13.20 -8.70
CA ASN A 142 1.16 -13.33 -8.34
C ASN A 142 1.39 -14.34 -7.18
N ASP A 143 1.07 -15.62 -7.42
CA ASP A 143 1.24 -16.75 -6.48
C ASP A 143 0.40 -16.70 -5.19
N VAL A 144 -0.49 -15.70 -5.04
CA VAL A 144 -1.50 -15.66 -3.99
C VAL A 144 -2.83 -16.13 -4.57
N VAL A 145 -3.31 -17.26 -4.05
CA VAL A 145 -4.63 -17.82 -4.38
C VAL A 145 -5.65 -17.23 -3.42
N LEU A 146 -6.46 -16.28 -3.89
CA LEU A 146 -7.57 -15.74 -3.12
C LEU A 146 -8.83 -16.54 -3.46
N ASN A 147 -9.56 -17.02 -2.43
CA ASN A 147 -10.89 -17.55 -2.67
C ASN A 147 -11.83 -16.41 -3.00
N VAL A 148 -12.75 -16.66 -3.93
CA VAL A 148 -13.73 -15.65 -4.34
C VAL A 148 -14.61 -15.20 -3.17
N GLU A 149 -14.88 -16.10 -2.21
CA GLU A 149 -15.59 -15.77 -0.97
C GLU A 149 -14.84 -14.77 -0.08
N ASP A 150 -13.51 -14.83 -0.02
CA ASP A 150 -12.69 -13.90 0.79
C ASP A 150 -12.69 -12.49 0.18
N VAL A 151 -12.63 -12.40 -1.16
CA VAL A 151 -12.73 -11.14 -1.91
C VAL A 151 -14.13 -10.53 -1.77
N ILE A 152 -15.18 -11.35 -1.84
CA ILE A 152 -16.55 -10.89 -1.62
C ILE A 152 -16.77 -10.45 -0.17
N THR A 153 -16.12 -11.06 0.81
CA THR A 153 -16.27 -10.62 2.22
C THR A 153 -15.52 -9.31 2.48
N GLN A 154 -14.38 -9.10 1.82
CA GLN A 154 -13.56 -7.90 1.95
C GLN A 154 -14.13 -6.68 1.21
N PHE A 155 -14.85 -6.89 0.09
CA PHE A 155 -15.45 -5.82 -0.73
C PHE A 155 -16.99 -5.78 -0.68
N GLY A 156 -17.67 -6.86 -0.29
CA GLY A 156 -19.14 -6.97 -0.26
C GLY A 156 -19.80 -6.27 0.91
N CYS A 157 -19.08 -6.04 2.02
CA CYS A 157 -19.56 -5.20 3.11
C CYS A 157 -19.76 -3.73 2.68
N ALA A 158 -19.02 -3.26 1.66
CA ALA A 158 -19.21 -1.91 1.12
C ALA A 158 -20.46 -1.79 0.22
N TRP A 159 -20.95 -2.90 -0.34
CA TRP A 159 -22.12 -2.90 -1.23
C TRP A 159 -23.44 -3.13 -0.47
N LEU A 160 -23.42 -3.92 0.61
CA LEU A 160 -24.61 -4.22 1.42
C LEU A 160 -25.00 -3.11 2.43
N MET A 161 -24.14 -2.13 2.69
CA MET A 161 -24.49 -0.95 3.52
C MET A 161 -25.04 0.24 2.72
N SER A 162 -25.22 0.11 1.40
CA SER A 162 -25.77 1.17 0.54
C SER A 162 -27.12 0.80 -0.09
N MET A 163 -27.85 -0.17 0.47
CA MET A 163 -29.27 -0.42 0.19
C MET A 163 -30.15 -0.08 1.39
#